data_AF-A0A7X1AXL2-F1
#
_entry.id   AF-A0A7X1AXL2-F1
#
_cell.length_a   1.000
_cell.length_b   1.000
_cell.length_c   1.000
_cell.angle_alpha   90.00
_cell.angle_beta   90.00
_cell.angle_gamma   90.00
#
_symmetry.space_group_name_H-M   'P 1'
#
loop_
_entity.id
_entity.type
_entity.pdbx_description
1 polymer ?
#
loop_
_entity_poly.entity_id
_entity_poly.type
_entity_poly.pdbx_seq_one_letter_code
_entity_poly.pdbx_strand_id
1 'polypeptide(L)'
;MPETIEVRPSPKPRHVFTVQGNLLAVPAGWELLPPGDAALSRRIKADGPHWIVKEKKGRKVFSRGIWAPAKRIEALRLALETERADPAYTRKLEQSRARRARQESAYQEDFKQALIDYLGFHPRYELLAKRLADLIGNHATPVGSGTVARTQRIPIEKRAEAATIAWLRHQTTAYDHMHIPRQKGARREVRRMLAQESKCLLAGYRQGTRIDVENCPLQKALQTSDR
;
A
#
# COMPACT_ATOMS: atom_id res chain seq x y z
N MET A 1 -1.51 -20.99 -35.16
CA MET A 1 -0.69 -21.07 -33.93
C MET A 1 -1.54 -20.55 -32.78
N PRO A 2 -1.59 -21.20 -31.60
CA PRO A 2 -2.37 -20.65 -30.50
C PRO A 2 -1.79 -19.29 -30.09
N GLU A 3 -2.64 -18.27 -30.02
CA GLU A 3 -2.28 -16.91 -29.61
C GLU A 3 -2.57 -16.70 -28.12
N THR A 4 -1.91 -15.70 -27.53
CA THR A 4 -2.20 -15.26 -26.17
C THR A 4 -3.43 -14.37 -26.16
N ILE A 5 -4.51 -14.81 -25.51
CA ILE A 5 -5.78 -14.07 -25.47
C ILE A 5 -6.36 -13.96 -24.06
N GLU A 6 -7.18 -12.93 -23.85
CA GLU A 6 -8.01 -12.79 -22.65
C GLU A 6 -9.39 -13.41 -22.89
N VAL A 7 -9.85 -14.19 -21.92
CA VAL A 7 -11.11 -14.94 -22.01
C VAL A 7 -11.89 -14.86 -20.70
N ARG A 8 -13.17 -15.18 -20.75
CA ARG A 8 -14.10 -15.24 -19.63
C ARG A 8 -14.48 -16.71 -19.34
N PRO A 9 -14.79 -17.06 -18.08
CA PRO A 9 -15.20 -18.41 -17.74
C PRO A 9 -16.51 -18.78 -18.47
N SER A 10 -16.62 -20.04 -18.92
CA SER A 10 -17.85 -20.62 -19.46
C SER A 10 -18.35 -21.71 -18.50
N PRO A 11 -19.68 -21.90 -18.35
CA PRO A 11 -20.22 -23.04 -17.63
C PRO A 11 -19.95 -24.37 -18.33
N LYS A 12 -19.71 -24.35 -19.66
CA LYS A 12 -19.38 -25.57 -20.41
C LYS A 12 -17.92 -25.99 -20.10
N PRO A 13 -17.68 -27.24 -19.69
CA PRO A 13 -16.33 -27.72 -19.38
C PRO A 13 -15.37 -27.52 -20.55
N ARG A 14 -14.13 -27.10 -20.24
CA ARG A 14 -13.07 -26.84 -21.23
C ARG A 14 -13.49 -25.89 -22.37
N HIS A 15 -14.40 -24.96 -22.10
CA HIS A 15 -14.72 -23.87 -23.00
C HIS A 15 -14.56 -22.54 -22.27
N VAL A 16 -14.35 -21.48 -23.04
CA VAL A 16 -14.22 -20.11 -22.55
C VAL A 16 -14.94 -19.17 -23.49
N PHE A 17 -15.40 -18.02 -22.99
CA PHE A 17 -15.92 -16.97 -23.84
C PHE A 17 -14.81 -15.98 -24.19
N THR A 18 -14.72 -15.57 -25.45
CA THR A 18 -13.86 -14.43 -25.81
C THR A 18 -14.40 -13.15 -25.21
N VAL A 19 -13.60 -12.08 -25.28
CA VAL A 19 -14.06 -10.72 -24.96
C VAL A 19 -15.28 -10.33 -25.80
N GLN A 20 -15.35 -10.80 -27.05
CA GLN A 20 -16.46 -10.57 -27.98
C GLN A 20 -17.70 -11.43 -27.70
N GLY A 21 -17.61 -12.42 -26.79
CA GLY A 21 -18.74 -13.29 -26.43
C GLY A 21 -18.84 -14.59 -27.20
N ASN A 22 -17.89 -14.87 -28.09
CA ASN A 22 -17.85 -16.14 -28.82
C ASN A 22 -17.37 -17.27 -27.91
N LEU A 23 -18.02 -18.43 -27.99
CA LEU A 23 -17.60 -19.62 -27.25
C LEU A 23 -16.45 -20.30 -27.99
N LEU A 24 -15.30 -20.45 -27.32
CA LEU A 24 -14.14 -21.17 -27.83
C LEU A 24 -13.88 -22.43 -27.00
N ALA A 25 -13.55 -23.52 -27.68
CA ALA A 25 -13.01 -24.71 -27.04
C ALA A 25 -11.55 -24.47 -26.63
N VAL A 26 -11.19 -24.89 -25.42
CA VAL A 26 -9.80 -24.87 -24.97
C VAL A 26 -9.00 -25.89 -25.79
N PRO A 27 -7.80 -25.54 -26.29
CA PRO A 27 -7.01 -26.46 -27.12
C PRO A 27 -6.76 -27.80 -26.42
N ALA A 28 -6.67 -28.86 -27.23
CA ALA A 28 -6.32 -30.18 -26.73
C ALA A 28 -4.94 -30.14 -26.02
N GLY A 29 -4.83 -30.84 -24.89
CA GLY A 29 -3.61 -30.88 -24.09
C GLY A 29 -3.31 -29.63 -23.27
N TRP A 30 -4.22 -28.65 -23.21
CA TRP A 30 -4.12 -27.51 -22.29
C TRP A 30 -4.80 -27.80 -20.96
N GLU A 31 -4.26 -27.22 -19.90
CA GLU A 31 -4.77 -27.32 -18.53
C GLU A 31 -4.85 -25.94 -17.88
N LEU A 32 -5.75 -25.81 -16.91
CA LEU A 32 -5.97 -24.55 -16.20
C LEU A 32 -5.05 -24.50 -14.98
N LEU A 33 -4.06 -23.61 -15.01
CA LEU A 33 -3.35 -23.23 -13.79
C LEU A 33 -4.26 -22.35 -12.94
N PRO A 34 -4.69 -22.78 -11.73
CA PRO A 34 -5.44 -21.93 -10.82
C PRO A 34 -4.61 -20.74 -10.33
N PRO A 35 -5.25 -19.63 -9.91
CA PRO A 35 -4.55 -18.51 -9.29
C PRO A 35 -3.91 -18.95 -7.96
N GLY A 36 -2.69 -18.46 -7.67
CA GLY A 36 -2.02 -18.70 -6.40
C GLY A 36 -0.49 -18.63 -6.51
N ASP A 37 0.10 -19.39 -7.42
CA ASP A 37 1.54 -19.36 -7.64
C ASP A 37 1.93 -18.25 -8.64
N ALA A 38 2.33 -17.11 -8.10
CA ALA A 38 2.74 -15.96 -8.90
C ALA A 38 4.05 -16.20 -9.66
N ALA A 39 4.93 -17.11 -9.22
CA ALA A 39 6.18 -17.42 -9.92
C ALA A 39 5.89 -18.28 -11.15
N LEU A 40 5.10 -19.35 -10.98
CA LEU A 40 4.66 -20.23 -12.06
C LEU A 40 3.82 -19.48 -13.10
N SER A 41 2.89 -18.63 -12.63
CA SER A 41 2.08 -17.77 -13.52
C SER A 41 2.94 -16.83 -14.37
N ARG A 42 4.03 -16.26 -13.82
CA ARG A 42 4.95 -15.39 -14.56
C ARG A 42 5.75 -16.17 -15.60
N ARG A 43 6.24 -17.37 -15.25
CA ARG A 43 7.01 -18.23 -16.17
C ARG A 43 6.16 -18.69 -17.35
N ILE A 44 4.93 -19.14 -17.11
CA ILE A 44 4.01 -19.55 -18.19
C ILE A 44 3.75 -18.41 -19.18
N LYS A 45 3.55 -17.18 -18.67
CA LYS A 45 3.32 -16.02 -19.53
C LYS A 45 4.52 -15.63 -20.38
N ALA A 46 5.74 -15.88 -19.88
CA ALA A 46 6.97 -15.62 -20.60
C ALA A 46 7.33 -16.74 -21.60
N ASP A 47 6.99 -17.98 -21.29
CA ASP A 47 7.39 -19.18 -22.05
C ASP A 47 6.56 -19.41 -23.32
N GLY A 48 5.39 -18.79 -23.46
CA GLY A 48 4.68 -18.78 -24.73
C GLY A 48 3.16 -18.58 -24.65
N PRO A 49 2.41 -19.12 -25.63
CA PRO A 49 0.96 -18.93 -25.73
C PRO A 49 0.21 -19.40 -24.49
N HIS A 50 -0.74 -18.57 -24.04
CA HIS A 50 -1.56 -18.84 -22.87
C HIS A 50 -2.87 -18.03 -22.92
N TRP A 51 -3.94 -18.52 -22.29
CA TRP A 51 -5.19 -17.76 -22.18
C TRP A 51 -5.44 -17.34 -20.74
N ILE A 52 -5.66 -16.05 -20.51
CA ILE A 52 -5.92 -15.51 -19.17
C ILE A 52 -7.42 -15.46 -18.95
N VAL A 53 -7.90 -16.18 -17.94
CA VAL A 53 -9.33 -16.20 -17.60
C VAL A 53 -9.63 -15.08 -16.60
N LYS A 54 -10.43 -14.09 -17.03
CA LYS A 54 -10.90 -12.99 -16.17
C LYS A 54 -12.41 -12.99 -16.04
N GLU A 55 -12.89 -12.72 -14.82
CA GLU A 55 -14.31 -12.60 -14.52
C GLU A 55 -14.58 -11.23 -13.89
N LYS A 56 -15.46 -10.44 -14.50
CA LYS A 56 -15.89 -9.16 -13.95
C LYS A 56 -17.05 -9.39 -12.98
N LYS A 57 -16.89 -9.02 -11.72
CA LYS A 57 -17.98 -8.96 -10.72
C LYS A 57 -18.13 -7.55 -10.20
N GLY A 58 -19.23 -6.89 -10.60
CA GLY A 58 -19.46 -5.47 -10.35
C GLY A 58 -18.36 -4.60 -10.96
N ARG A 59 -17.70 -3.79 -10.12
CA ARG A 59 -16.56 -2.93 -10.53
C ARG A 59 -15.19 -3.62 -10.48
N LYS A 60 -15.11 -4.84 -9.96
CA LYS A 60 -13.84 -5.57 -9.77
C LYS A 60 -13.68 -6.67 -10.83
N VAL A 61 -12.42 -6.92 -11.22
CA VAL A 61 -12.03 -8.00 -12.13
C VAL A 61 -11.24 -9.04 -11.35
N PHE A 62 -11.67 -10.29 -11.43
CA PHE A 62 -11.07 -11.43 -10.76
C PHE A 62 -10.34 -12.31 -11.77
N SER A 63 -9.11 -12.72 -11.46
CA SER A 63 -8.41 -13.74 -12.23
C SER A 63 -8.91 -15.12 -11.81
N ARG A 64 -9.29 -15.96 -12.78
CA ARG A 64 -9.73 -17.35 -12.57
C ARG A 64 -8.69 -18.39 -12.96
N GLY A 65 -7.53 -17.95 -13.43
CA GLY A 65 -6.42 -18.82 -13.79
C GLY A 65 -5.90 -18.55 -15.19
N ILE A 66 -4.99 -19.41 -15.63
CA ILE A 66 -4.33 -19.32 -16.93
C ILE A 66 -4.41 -20.69 -17.60
N TRP A 67 -5.02 -20.76 -18.78
CA TRP A 67 -4.90 -21.94 -19.61
C TRP A 67 -3.57 -21.93 -20.35
N ALA A 68 -2.84 -23.03 -20.30
CA ALA A 68 -1.59 -23.23 -21.03
C ALA A 68 -1.39 -24.73 -21.31
N PRO A 69 -0.46 -25.14 -22.21
CA PRO A 69 -0.15 -26.54 -22.42
C PRO A 69 0.19 -27.27 -21.10
N ALA A 70 -0.48 -28.38 -20.82
CA ALA A 70 -0.33 -29.13 -19.56
C ALA A 70 1.13 -29.55 -19.32
N LYS A 71 1.79 -30.07 -20.37
CA LYS A 71 3.22 -30.43 -20.32
C LYS A 71 4.13 -29.26 -19.89
N ARG A 72 3.80 -28.03 -20.29
CA ARG A 72 4.54 -26.82 -19.91
C ARG A 72 4.28 -26.45 -18.45
N ILE A 73 3.03 -26.51 -18.02
CA ILE A 73 2.66 -26.26 -16.62
C ILE A 73 3.45 -27.21 -15.70
N GLU A 74 3.44 -28.52 -16.02
CA GLU A 74 4.16 -29.52 -15.22
C GLU A 74 5.68 -29.34 -15.28
N ALA A 75 6.27 -29.12 -16.47
CA ALA A 75 7.72 -28.90 -16.59
C ALA A 75 8.19 -27.69 -15.78
N LEU A 76 7.45 -26.57 -15.83
CA LEU A 76 7.77 -25.37 -15.07
C LEU A 76 7.51 -25.53 -13.56
N ARG A 77 6.51 -26.35 -13.17
CA ARG A 77 6.25 -26.69 -11.76
C ARG A 77 7.42 -27.50 -11.20
N LEU A 78 7.83 -28.57 -11.88
CA LEU A 78 8.95 -29.41 -11.45
C LEU A 78 10.25 -28.59 -11.34
N ALA A 79 10.53 -27.73 -12.34
CA ALA A 79 11.69 -26.84 -12.28
C ALA A 79 11.65 -25.88 -11.09
N LEU A 80 10.47 -25.37 -10.70
CA LEU A 80 10.30 -24.54 -9.51
C LEU A 80 10.47 -25.33 -8.21
N GLU A 81 10.01 -26.58 -8.16
CA GLU A 81 10.18 -27.45 -7.00
C GLU A 81 11.65 -27.77 -6.75
N THR A 82 12.40 -28.10 -7.80
CA THR A 82 13.86 -28.30 -7.70
C THR A 82 14.57 -27.04 -7.21
N GLU A 83 14.21 -25.86 -7.75
CA GLU A 83 14.77 -24.58 -7.28
C GLU A 83 14.42 -24.30 -5.81
N ARG A 84 13.20 -24.59 -5.38
CA ARG A 84 12.76 -24.38 -3.98
C ARG A 84 13.40 -25.36 -3.00
N ALA A 85 13.74 -26.57 -3.46
CA ALA A 85 14.41 -27.59 -2.67
C ALA A 85 15.90 -27.26 -2.43
N ASP A 86 16.50 -26.42 -3.28
CA ASP A 86 17.88 -25.97 -3.11
C ASP A 86 18.05 -25.10 -1.84
N PRO A 87 18.91 -25.47 -0.87
CA PRO A 87 19.23 -24.63 0.28
C PRO A 87 19.76 -23.24 -0.07
N ALA A 88 20.34 -23.05 -1.26
CA ALA A 88 20.74 -21.73 -1.73
C ALA A 88 19.54 -20.80 -1.95
N TYR A 89 18.38 -21.35 -2.34
CA TYR A 89 17.14 -20.58 -2.51
C TYR A 89 16.62 -20.01 -1.20
N THR A 90 16.57 -20.82 -0.14
CA THR A 90 16.14 -20.37 1.19
C THR A 90 17.08 -19.32 1.76
N ARG A 91 18.41 -19.54 1.67
CA ARG A 91 19.42 -18.55 2.06
C ARG A 91 19.25 -17.22 1.32
N LYS A 92 19.00 -17.25 0.02
CA LYS A 92 18.77 -16.04 -0.78
C LYS A 92 17.49 -15.31 -0.37
N LEU A 93 16.42 -16.04 -0.04
CA LEU A 93 15.18 -15.45 0.49
C LEU A 93 15.40 -14.77 1.84
N GLU A 94 16.11 -15.42 2.76
CA GLU A 94 16.44 -14.89 4.08
C GLU A 94 17.31 -13.64 3.98
N GLN A 95 18.36 -13.66 3.16
CA GLN A 95 19.20 -12.49 2.89
C GLN A 95 18.38 -11.34 2.31
N SER A 96 17.45 -11.62 1.38
CA SER A 96 16.55 -10.61 0.82
C SER A 96 15.56 -10.04 1.85
N ARG A 97 15.03 -10.88 2.75
CA ARG A 97 14.19 -10.45 3.88
C ARG A 97 14.97 -9.58 4.85
N ALA A 98 16.17 -10.00 5.25
CA ALA A 98 17.06 -9.25 6.12
C ALA A 98 17.43 -7.90 5.52
N ARG A 99 17.77 -7.86 4.22
CA ARG A 99 18.05 -6.60 3.51
C ARG A 99 16.86 -5.66 3.52
N ARG A 100 15.65 -6.17 3.25
CA ARG A 100 14.42 -5.36 3.29
C ARG A 100 14.09 -4.87 4.69
N ALA A 101 14.29 -5.70 5.73
CA ALA A 101 14.11 -5.29 7.11
C ALA A 101 15.05 -4.12 7.47
N ARG A 102 16.33 -4.20 7.08
CA ARG A 102 17.28 -3.08 7.28
C ARG A 102 16.87 -1.82 6.53
N GLN A 103 16.41 -1.94 5.28
CA GLN A 103 15.92 -0.80 4.51
C GLN A 103 14.65 -0.18 5.13
N GLU A 104 13.76 -1.00 5.69
CA GLU A 104 12.57 -0.51 6.38
C GLU A 104 12.95 0.24 7.65
N SER A 105 13.86 -0.30 8.47
CA SER A 105 14.36 0.36 9.68
C SER A 105 15.03 1.70 9.35
N ALA A 106 15.94 1.73 8.38
CA ALA A 106 16.60 2.96 7.94
C ALA A 106 15.58 3.99 7.45
N TYR A 107 14.59 3.57 6.66
CA TYR A 107 13.53 4.46 6.21
C TYR A 107 12.66 4.99 7.36
N GLN A 108 12.35 4.17 8.36
CA GLN A 108 11.60 4.61 9.55
C GLN A 108 12.38 5.65 10.35
N GLU A 109 13.69 5.47 10.51
CA GLU A 109 14.58 6.43 11.16
C GLU A 109 14.64 7.75 10.37
N ASP A 110 14.90 7.69 9.06
CA ASP A 110 14.93 8.87 8.18
C ASP A 110 13.58 9.61 8.21
N PHE A 111 12.47 8.87 8.19
CA PHE A 111 11.13 9.46 8.20
C PHE A 111 10.80 10.10 9.56
N LYS A 112 11.20 9.45 10.66
CA LYS A 112 11.08 10.02 12.01
C LYS A 112 11.90 11.31 12.13
N GLN A 113 13.11 11.33 11.61
CA GLN A 113 13.94 12.53 11.62
C GLN A 113 13.28 13.65 10.79
N ALA A 114 12.81 13.35 9.57
CA ALA A 114 12.09 14.32 8.76
C ALA A 114 10.81 14.86 9.44
N LEU A 115 10.13 14.05 10.26
CA LEU A 115 9.00 14.51 11.08
C LEU A 115 9.45 15.47 12.18
N ILE A 116 10.53 15.14 12.91
CA ILE A 116 11.09 16.02 13.95
C ILE A 116 11.51 17.37 13.34
N ASP A 117 12.22 17.32 12.21
CA ASP A 117 12.68 18.50 11.48
C ASP A 117 11.50 19.36 11.00
N TYR A 118 10.46 18.72 10.47
CA TYR A 118 9.24 19.44 10.06
C TYR A 118 8.48 20.05 11.24
N LEU A 119 8.39 19.34 12.36
CA LEU A 119 7.75 19.86 13.57
C LEU A 119 8.50 21.11 14.04
N GLY A 120 9.84 21.08 14.07
CA GLY A 120 10.69 22.24 14.32
C GLY A 120 10.39 22.93 15.65
N PHE A 121 10.04 22.15 16.67
CA PHE A 121 9.63 22.68 17.97
C PHE A 121 10.82 23.34 18.68
N HIS A 122 10.52 24.38 19.46
CA HIS A 122 11.50 25.01 20.34
C HIS A 122 12.11 23.97 21.29
N PRO A 123 13.39 24.08 21.71
CA PRO A 123 14.06 23.09 22.57
C PRO A 123 13.27 22.68 23.83
N ARG A 124 12.50 23.61 24.39
CA ARG A 124 11.54 23.36 25.49
C ARG A 124 10.57 22.20 25.23
N TYR A 125 10.18 21.97 23.97
CA TYR A 125 9.22 20.96 23.54
C TYR A 125 9.87 19.84 22.72
N GLU A 126 11.19 19.65 22.80
CA GLU A 126 11.92 18.63 22.01
C GLU A 126 11.42 17.21 22.30
N LEU A 127 11.18 16.88 23.58
CA LEU A 127 10.64 15.59 23.99
C LEU A 127 9.23 15.36 23.38
N LEU A 128 8.42 16.41 23.34
CA LEU A 128 7.09 16.37 22.74
C LEU A 128 7.17 16.14 21.22
N ALA A 129 8.11 16.79 20.54
CA ALA A 129 8.32 16.60 19.11
C ALA A 129 8.73 15.16 18.77
N LYS A 130 9.67 14.59 19.53
CA LYS A 130 10.09 13.19 19.37
C LYS A 130 8.92 12.23 19.55
N ARG A 131 8.14 12.42 20.62
CA ARG A 131 6.97 11.61 20.91
C ARG A 131 5.89 11.72 19.83
N LEU A 132 5.60 12.93 19.36
CA LEU A 132 4.63 13.15 18.28
C LEU A 132 5.12 12.53 16.96
N ALA A 133 6.42 12.63 16.65
CA ALA A 133 7.02 11.99 15.49
C ALA A 133 6.89 10.46 15.55
N ASP A 134 7.05 9.85 16.74
CA ASP A 134 6.82 8.41 16.93
C ASP A 134 5.37 8.01 16.66
N LEU A 135 4.40 8.75 17.21
CA LEU A 135 2.97 8.49 16.97
C LEU A 135 2.60 8.61 15.48
N ILE A 136 3.08 9.65 14.80
CA ILE A 136 2.84 9.86 13.37
C ILE A 136 3.54 8.77 12.55
N GLY A 137 4.79 8.45 12.87
CA GLY A 137 5.59 7.42 12.20
C GLY A 137 4.92 6.04 12.28
N ASN A 138 4.49 5.64 13.47
CA ASN A 138 3.81 4.36 13.71
C ASN A 138 2.46 4.28 12.98
N HIS A 139 1.74 5.41 12.85
CA HIS A 139 0.49 5.44 12.11
C HIS A 139 0.71 5.42 10.58
N ALA A 140 1.72 6.13 10.07
CA ALA A 140 1.87 6.39 8.65
C ALA A 140 2.71 5.37 7.89
N THR A 141 3.75 4.79 8.52
CA THR A 141 4.71 3.90 7.86
C THR A 141 4.26 2.46 7.62
N PRO A 142 3.27 1.86 8.32
CA PRO A 142 2.84 0.49 8.03
C PRO A 142 2.31 0.29 6.60
N VAL A 143 2.53 -0.91 6.04
CA VAL A 143 1.99 -1.27 4.72
C VAL A 143 0.47 -1.28 4.77
N GLY A 144 -0.17 -0.53 3.87
CA GLY A 144 -1.62 -0.43 3.82
C GLY A 144 -2.24 0.64 4.73
N SER A 145 -1.43 1.52 5.34
CA SER A 145 -1.90 2.64 6.18
C SER A 145 -2.77 3.67 5.44
N GLY A 146 -2.84 3.63 4.11
CA GLY A 146 -3.59 4.60 3.31
C GLY A 146 -2.93 5.98 3.25
N THR A 147 -1.68 6.11 3.71
CA THR A 147 -0.95 7.38 3.73
C THR A 147 0.05 7.50 2.58
N VAL A 148 0.61 8.70 2.41
CA VAL A 148 1.67 8.98 1.44
C VAL A 148 3.08 8.67 1.97
N ALA A 149 3.24 8.19 3.20
CA ALA A 149 4.55 8.04 3.83
C ALA A 149 5.50 7.22 2.95
N ARG A 150 5.07 6.10 2.37
CA ARG A 150 5.95 5.21 1.57
C ARG A 150 6.04 5.54 0.08
N THR A 151 5.47 6.66 -0.40
CA THR A 151 5.50 6.97 -1.85
C THR A 151 6.89 7.41 -2.30
N GLN A 152 7.37 6.86 -3.43
CA GLN A 152 8.65 7.27 -4.03
C GLN A 152 8.55 8.57 -4.84
N ARG A 153 7.34 9.07 -5.11
CA ARG A 153 7.12 10.25 -5.96
C ARG A 153 7.34 11.59 -5.26
N ILE A 154 7.34 11.59 -3.93
CA ILE A 154 7.34 12.81 -3.11
C ILE A 154 8.58 12.77 -2.21
N PRO A 155 9.34 13.88 -2.09
CA PRO A 155 10.45 13.99 -1.15
C PRO A 155 10.04 13.65 0.29
N ILE A 156 10.96 13.13 1.09
CA ILE A 156 10.65 12.64 2.45
C ILE A 156 10.09 13.75 3.35
N GLU A 157 10.57 14.96 3.20
CA GLU A 157 10.16 16.16 3.95
C GLU A 157 8.70 16.52 3.64
N LYS A 158 8.31 16.44 2.36
CA LYS A 158 6.93 16.68 1.94
C LYS A 158 5.98 15.56 2.37
N ARG A 159 6.49 14.33 2.51
CA ARG A 159 5.74 13.21 3.09
C ARG A 159 5.54 13.41 4.59
N ALA A 160 6.58 13.85 5.31
CA ALA A 160 6.52 14.18 6.73
C ALA A 160 5.52 15.32 7.01
N GLU A 161 5.55 16.40 6.22
CA GLU A 161 4.56 17.48 6.28
C GLU A 161 3.14 16.92 6.11
N ALA A 162 2.90 16.16 5.02
CA ALA A 162 1.58 15.63 4.73
C ALA A 162 1.08 14.66 5.80
N ALA A 163 1.96 13.80 6.34
CA ALA A 163 1.62 12.87 7.42
C ALA A 163 1.29 13.60 8.72
N THR A 164 2.06 14.63 9.08
CA THR A 164 1.81 15.45 10.27
C THR A 164 0.46 16.15 10.19
N ILE A 165 0.19 16.82 9.07
CA ILE A 165 -1.08 17.54 8.87
C ILE A 165 -2.27 16.57 8.82
N ALA A 166 -2.10 15.40 8.19
CA ALA A 166 -3.14 14.38 8.19
C ALA A 166 -3.43 13.87 9.60
N TRP A 167 -2.39 13.53 10.38
CA TRP A 167 -2.53 13.06 11.75
C TRP A 167 -3.22 14.11 12.62
N LEU A 168 -2.76 15.36 12.60
CA LEU A 168 -3.37 16.46 13.35
C LEU A 168 -4.84 16.64 12.98
N ARG A 169 -5.17 16.64 11.68
CA ARG A 169 -6.56 16.75 11.24
C ARG A 169 -7.45 15.66 11.86
N HIS A 170 -6.99 14.43 11.93
CA HIS A 170 -7.78 13.33 12.51
C HIS A 170 -7.84 13.39 14.04
N GLN A 171 -6.79 13.88 14.70
CA GLN A 171 -6.66 13.81 16.16
C GLN A 171 -7.12 15.07 16.90
N THR A 172 -7.00 16.24 16.27
CA THR A 172 -7.23 17.53 16.94
C THR A 172 -8.47 18.26 16.43
N THR A 173 -9.23 17.66 15.50
CA THR A 173 -10.41 18.29 14.89
C THR A 173 -11.54 17.27 14.75
N ALA A 174 -12.77 17.75 14.54
CA ALA A 174 -13.94 16.89 14.30
C ALA A 174 -14.00 16.31 12.88
N TYR A 175 -12.88 16.23 12.15
CA TYR A 175 -12.84 15.90 10.73
C TYR A 175 -13.58 14.60 10.36
N ASP A 176 -13.46 13.57 11.20
CA ASP A 176 -14.06 12.26 10.93
C ASP A 176 -15.59 12.25 11.09
N HIS A 177 -16.15 13.22 11.81
CA HIS A 177 -17.59 13.35 12.07
C HIS A 177 -18.21 14.56 11.36
N MET A 178 -17.40 15.41 10.74
CA MET A 178 -17.86 16.61 10.04
C MET A 178 -18.65 16.25 8.78
N HIS A 179 -19.83 16.85 8.62
CA HIS A 179 -20.58 16.75 7.38
C HIS A 179 -19.90 17.62 6.29
N ILE A 180 -19.37 16.97 5.24
CA ILE A 180 -18.83 17.66 4.07
C ILE A 180 -19.75 17.42 2.86
N PRO A 181 -20.31 18.48 2.25
CA PRO A 181 -21.16 18.35 1.07
C PRO A 181 -20.48 17.57 -0.08
N ARG A 182 -21.26 16.78 -0.83
CA ARG A 182 -20.79 16.00 -2.00
C ARG A 182 -20.64 16.87 -3.26
N GLN A 183 -20.12 18.08 -3.10
CA GLN A 183 -19.87 18.99 -4.21
C GLN A 183 -18.41 18.89 -4.65
N LYS A 184 -18.15 19.09 -5.94
CA LYS A 184 -16.79 19.02 -6.50
C LYS A 184 -15.92 20.08 -5.81
N GLY A 185 -14.83 19.65 -5.19
CA GLY A 185 -13.87 20.56 -4.53
C GLY A 185 -14.07 20.76 -3.03
N ALA A 186 -15.29 20.60 -2.50
CA ALA A 186 -15.62 20.90 -1.09
C ALA A 186 -14.70 20.19 -0.08
N ARG A 187 -14.43 18.89 -0.26
CA ARG A 187 -13.50 18.14 0.60
C ARG A 187 -12.06 18.68 0.56
N ARG A 188 -11.62 19.19 -0.59
CA ARG A 188 -10.26 19.72 -0.74
C ARG A 188 -10.12 21.05 -0.01
N GLU A 189 -11.15 21.89 -0.06
CA GLU A 189 -11.21 23.17 0.64
C GLU A 189 -11.22 22.98 2.15
N VAL A 190 -12.10 22.12 2.67
CA VAL A 190 -12.12 21.77 4.11
C VAL A 190 -10.75 21.24 4.56
N ARG A 191 -10.12 20.34 3.80
CA ARG A 191 -8.77 19.85 4.12
C ARG A 191 -7.71 20.95 4.11
N ARG A 192 -7.83 21.96 3.25
CA ARG A 192 -6.90 23.09 3.19
C ARG A 192 -7.06 24.00 4.41
N MET A 193 -8.29 24.28 4.81
CA MET A 193 -8.61 25.05 6.01
C MET A 193 -8.07 24.36 7.28
N LEU A 194 -8.40 23.08 7.48
CA LEU A 194 -7.91 22.31 8.63
C LEU A 194 -6.38 22.17 8.65
N ALA A 195 -5.75 22.12 7.46
CA ALA A 195 -4.30 22.15 7.36
C ALA A 195 -3.71 23.48 7.84
N GLN A 196 -4.39 24.61 7.56
CA GLN A 196 -3.97 25.92 8.05
C GLN A 196 -4.11 26.01 9.57
N GLU A 197 -5.24 25.55 10.13
CA GLU A 197 -5.44 25.47 11.58
C GLU A 197 -4.36 24.62 12.27
N SER A 198 -4.03 23.46 11.68
CA SER A 198 -2.95 22.59 12.16
C SER A 198 -1.60 23.32 12.16
N LYS A 199 -1.29 24.11 11.13
CA LYS A 199 -0.06 24.91 11.07
C LYS A 199 -0.02 26.00 12.13
N CYS A 200 -1.14 26.69 12.36
CA CYS A 200 -1.27 27.68 13.43
C CYS A 200 -1.06 27.05 14.81
N LEU A 201 -1.64 25.87 15.05
CA LEU A 201 -1.45 25.11 16.29
C LEU A 201 0.03 24.78 16.53
N LEU A 202 0.75 24.33 15.51
CA LEU A 202 2.18 24.02 15.61
C LEU A 202 3.06 25.25 15.82
N ALA A 203 2.64 26.44 15.36
CA ALA A 203 3.43 27.66 15.47
C ALA A 203 3.76 28.03 16.93
N GLY A 204 2.84 27.84 17.87
CA GLY A 204 3.09 28.11 19.30
C GLY A 204 4.20 27.22 19.88
N TYR A 205 4.26 25.94 19.46
CA TYR A 205 5.31 25.02 19.87
C TYR A 205 6.67 25.35 19.23
N ARG A 206 6.66 25.83 17.98
CA ARG A 206 7.87 26.29 17.28
C ARG A 206 8.48 27.54 17.92
N GLN A 207 7.65 28.44 18.42
CA GLN A 207 8.09 29.68 19.08
C GLN A 207 8.50 29.47 20.54
N GLY A 208 8.13 28.35 21.17
CA GLY A 208 8.43 28.09 22.58
C GLY A 208 7.48 28.79 23.56
N THR A 209 6.38 29.35 23.06
CA THR A 209 5.35 30.01 23.87
C THR A 209 4.77 29.03 24.89
N ARG A 210 4.40 29.52 26.07
CA ARG A 210 3.67 28.68 27.06
C ARG A 210 2.32 28.30 26.47
N ILE A 211 2.09 27.00 26.34
CA ILE A 211 0.81 26.44 25.87
C ILE A 211 -0.03 26.07 27.08
N ASP A 212 -1.30 26.45 27.06
CA ASP A 212 -2.31 25.98 28.00
C ASP A 212 -2.62 24.51 27.72
N VAL A 213 -2.16 23.64 28.62
CA VAL A 213 -2.27 22.18 28.47
C VAL A 213 -3.72 21.71 28.53
N GLU A 214 -4.58 22.40 29.28
CA GLU A 214 -5.98 21.99 29.48
C GLU A 214 -6.85 22.29 28.26
N ASN A 215 -6.54 23.36 27.53
CA ASN A 215 -7.32 23.78 26.37
C ASN A 215 -6.68 23.45 25.02
N CYS A 216 -5.41 23.04 25.00
CA CYS A 216 -4.74 22.70 23.74
C CYS A 216 -5.25 21.38 23.14
N PRO A 217 -5.81 21.40 21.92
CA PRO A 217 -6.29 20.17 21.25
C PRO A 217 -5.21 19.11 21.06
N LEU A 218 -3.96 19.52 20.79
CA LEU A 218 -2.84 18.59 20.64
C LEU A 218 -2.53 17.87 21.95
N GLN A 219 -2.56 18.57 23.09
CA GLN A 219 -2.28 17.94 24.39
C GLN A 219 -3.37 16.92 24.76
N LYS A 220 -4.64 17.24 24.49
CA LYS A 220 -5.77 16.29 24.68
C LYS A 220 -5.62 15.03 23.80
N ALA A 221 -5.21 15.21 22.55
CA ALA A 221 -4.97 14.11 21.62
C ALA A 221 -3.83 13.19 22.11
N LEU A 222 -2.75 13.78 22.62
CA LEU A 222 -1.62 13.03 23.16
C LEU A 222 -1.98 12.26 24.44
N GLN A 223 -2.82 12.81 25.31
CA GLN A 223 -3.32 12.10 26.50
C GLN A 223 -4.20 10.90 26.14
N THR A 224 -5.03 11.03 25.09
CA THR A 224 -5.89 9.93 24.62
C THR A 224 -5.07 8.83 23.95
N SER A 225 -3.98 9.18 23.27
CA SER A 225 -3.11 8.22 22.57
C SER A 225 -2.21 7.39 23.50
N ASP A 226 -2.11 7.76 24.79
CA ASP A 226 -1.37 7.00 25.82
C ASP A 226 -2.22 5.94 26.53
N ARG A 227 -3.54 5.92 26.31
CA ARG A 227 -4.46 4.92 26.86
C ARG A 227 -4.65 3.76 25.90
#